data_AF-A0A9E2XMK4-F1
#
_entry.id   AF-A0A9E2XMK4-F1
#
_cell.length_a   1.000
_cell.length_b   1.000
_cell.length_c   1.000
_cell.angle_alpha   90.00
_cell.angle_beta   90.00
_cell.angle_gamma   90.00
#
_symmetry.space_group_name_H-M   'P 1'
#
loop_
_entity.id
_entity.type
_entity.pdbx_description
1 polymer ?
#
loop_
_entity_poly.entity_id
_entity_poly.type
_entity_poly.pdbx_seq_one_letter_code
_entity_poly.pdbx_strand_id
1 'polypeptide(L)' 'MAIGGGIGCSVSADQPNMVAALNSLRAARQSLIAATPNKGGHRDRAINFVDAAIQETEAGIAYAGY' A
#
# COMPACT_ATOMS: atom_id res chain seq x y z
N MET A 1 -5.99 -27.30 -31.15
CA MET A 1 -6.76 -26.33 -30.36
C MET A 1 -6.84 -26.84 -28.94
N ALA A 2 -5.96 -26.38 -28.07
CA ALA A 2 -6.03 -26.57 -26.62
C ALA A 2 -5.65 -25.21 -26.03
N ILE A 3 -6.67 -24.44 -25.67
CA ILE A 3 -6.56 -23.11 -25.08
C ILE A 3 -5.94 -23.25 -23.69
N GLY A 4 -4.64 -22.99 -23.62
CA GLY A 4 -3.88 -23.00 -22.37
C GLY A 4 -4.21 -21.76 -21.53
N GLY A 5 -4.37 -22.01 -20.23
CA GLY A 5 -4.13 -21.03 -19.18
C GLY A 5 -5.23 -19.98 -19.04
N GLY A 6 -6.14 -20.22 -18.08
CA GLY A 6 -6.96 -19.17 -17.51
C GLY A 6 -6.07 -17.98 -17.16
N ILE A 7 -6.29 -16.88 -17.87
CA ILE A 7 -5.75 -15.58 -17.53
C ILE A 7 -6.39 -15.30 -16.18
N GLY A 8 -5.63 -15.52 -15.11
CA GLY A 8 -5.94 -15.01 -13.79
C GLY A 8 -5.86 -13.49 -13.84
N CYS A 9 -6.79 -12.86 -14.55
CA CYS A 9 -7.27 -11.56 -14.16
C CYS A 9 -8.18 -11.86 -12.96
N SER A 10 -7.56 -12.20 -11.82
CA SER A 10 -8.13 -11.80 -10.55
C SER A 10 -8.14 -10.28 -10.59
N VAL A 11 -9.21 -9.78 -11.19
CA VAL A 11 -9.82 -8.49 -10.96
C VAL A 11 -10.01 -8.34 -9.45
N SER A 12 -8.92 -8.13 -8.71
CA SER A 12 -8.99 -7.21 -7.59
C SER A 12 -9.62 -5.96 -8.19
N ALA A 13 -10.91 -5.76 -7.91
CA ALA A 13 -11.81 -4.88 -8.63
C ALA A 13 -11.17 -3.52 -8.92
N ASP A 14 -11.41 -2.93 -10.10
CA ASP A 14 -10.93 -1.63 -10.61
C ASP A 14 -10.65 -0.54 -9.54
N GLN A 15 -9.56 -0.66 -8.79
CA GLN A 15 -9.15 0.32 -7.77
C GLN A 15 -7.72 0.80 -8.03
N PRO A 16 -7.44 1.38 -9.23
CA PRO A 16 -6.12 1.89 -9.56
C PRO A 16 -5.65 2.95 -8.56
N ASN A 17 -6.58 3.74 -8.03
CA ASN A 17 -6.29 4.77 -7.03
C ASN A 17 -5.87 4.18 -5.68
N MET A 18 -6.47 3.08 -5.22
CA MET A 18 -6.09 2.45 -3.94
C MET A 18 -4.71 1.80 -4.04
N VAL A 19 -4.43 1.14 -5.17
CA VAL A 19 -3.08 0.59 -5.45
C VAL A 19 -2.04 1.71 -5.57
N ALA A 20 -2.38 2.82 -6.23
CA ALA A 20 -1.50 3.99 -6.31
C ALA A 20 -1.25 4.65 -4.94
N ALA A 21 -2.29 4.73 -4.10
CA ALA A 21 -2.19 5.23 -2.73
C ALA A 21 -1.28 4.32 -1.88
N LEU A 22 -1.45 3.00 -1.95
CA LEU A 22 -0.59 2.04 -1.26
C LEU A 22 0.89 2.18 -1.65
N ASN A 23 1.18 2.33 -2.95
CA ASN A 23 2.54 2.55 -3.43
C ASN A 23 3.11 3.87 -2.91
N SER A 24 2.32 4.95 -2.93
CA SER A 24 2.72 6.26 -2.40
C SER A 24 3.02 6.21 -0.90
N LEU A 25 2.19 5.51 -0.12
CA LEU A 25 2.40 5.32 1.31
C LEU A 25 3.70 4.55 1.60
N ARG A 26 3.98 3.48 0.85
CA ARG A 26 5.23 2.71 0.98
C ARG A 26 6.46 3.56 0.65
N ALA A 27 6.40 4.40 -0.38
CA ALA A 27 7.47 5.34 -0.72
C ALA A 27 7.65 6.42 0.36
N ALA A 28 6.56 6.95 0.92
CA ALA A 28 6.60 7.89 2.04
C ALA A 28 7.25 7.26 3.27
N ARG A 29 6.91 6.00 3.59
CA ARG A 29 7.54 5.23 4.68
C ARG A 29 9.05 5.10 4.49
N GLN A 30 9.50 4.72 3.29
CA GLN A 30 10.93 4.64 2.98
C GLN A 30 11.64 5.99 3.16
N SER A 31 10.99 7.08 2.74
CA SER A 31 11.51 8.44 2.91
C SER A 31 11.63 8.83 4.39
N LEU A 32 10.65 8.46 5.21
CA LEU A 32 10.68 8.70 6.66
C LEU A 32 11.76 7.87 7.38
N ILE A 33 12.00 6.64 6.93
CA ILE A 33 13.07 5.78 7.45
C ILE A 33 14.44 6.35 7.09
N ALA A 34 14.60 6.82 5.85
CA ALA A 34 15.85 7.42 5.37
C ALA A 34 16.15 8.79 6.00
N ALA A 35 15.14 9.49 6.52
CA ALA A 35 15.31 10.78 7.16
C ALA A 35 15.98 10.68 8.55
N THR A 36 17.17 11.27 8.70
CA THR A 36 17.78 11.62 10.01
C THR A 36 17.41 13.06 10.43
N PRO A 37 17.62 13.50 11.70
CA PRO A 37 17.38 12.85 13.00
C PRO A 37 15.88 12.74 13.32
N ASN A 38 15.53 12.03 14.41
CA ASN A 38 14.16 11.91 14.94
C ASN A 38 13.68 13.22 15.57
N LYS A 39 13.50 14.27 14.74
CA LYS A 39 13.08 15.65 15.06
C LYS A 39 12.05 15.67 16.19
N GLY A 40 12.46 15.66 17.46
CA GLY A 40 11.57 15.54 18.63
C GLY A 40 10.59 14.34 18.63
N GLY A 41 10.95 13.17 18.08
CA GLY A 41 10.04 12.02 18.03
C GLY A 41 9.02 12.05 16.89
N HIS A 42 9.05 13.08 16.03
CA HIS A 42 8.06 13.23 14.95
C HIS A 42 8.25 12.20 13.84
N ARG A 43 9.48 11.73 13.59
CA ARG A 43 9.77 10.74 12.54
C ARG A 43 9.10 9.40 12.88
N ASP A 44 9.31 8.90 14.10
CA ASP A 44 8.71 7.64 14.53
C ASP A 44 7.18 7.72 14.58
N ARG A 45 6.63 8.86 15.06
CA ARG A 45 5.18 9.11 14.99
C ARG A 45 4.65 9.10 13.56
N ALA A 46 5.35 9.74 12.62
CA ALA A 46 4.97 9.74 11.22
C ALA A 46 5.04 8.34 10.60
N ILE A 47 6.06 7.54 10.93
CA ILE A 47 6.15 6.15 10.48
C ILE A 47 4.95 5.35 10.98
N ASN A 48 4.59 5.49 12.26
CA ASN A 48 3.43 4.79 12.83
C ASN A 48 2.12 5.17 12.11
N PHE A 49 1.92 6.44 11.78
CA PHE A 49 0.72 6.87 11.03
C PHE A 49 0.71 6.31 9.60
N VAL A 50 1.87 6.28 8.93
CA VAL A 50 1.99 5.71 7.58
C VAL A 50 1.76 4.20 7.61
N ASP A 51 2.29 3.49 8.60
CA ASP A 51 2.09 2.04 8.75
C ASP A 51 0.60 1.71 8.98
N ALA A 52 -0.09 2.48 9.82
CA ALA A 52 -1.54 2.32 10.01
C ALA A 52 -2.33 2.57 8.70
N ALA A 53 -1.97 3.61 7.94
CA ALA A 53 -2.61 3.91 6.67
C ALA A 53 -2.36 2.82 5.60
N ILE A 54 -1.16 2.22 5.59
CA ILE A 54 -0.85 1.08 4.72
C ILE A 54 -1.78 -0.09 5.04
N GLN A 55 -1.92 -0.45 6.32
CA GLN A 55 -2.78 -1.56 6.74
C GLN A 55 -4.24 -1.35 6.34
N GLU A 56 -4.78 -0.14 6.56
CA GLU A 56 -6.15 0.18 6.18
C GLU A 56 -6.35 0.14 4.65
N THR A 57 -5.36 0.62 3.89
CA THR A 57 -5.41 0.58 2.42
C THR A 57 -5.36 -0.87 1.90
N GLU A 58 -4.49 -1.70 2.49
CA GLU A 58 -4.42 -3.13 2.16
C GLU A 58 -5.72 -3.86 2.51
N ALA A 59 -6.33 -3.55 3.67
CA ALA A 59 -7.63 -4.08 4.06
C ALA A 59 -8.75 -3.63 3.12
N GLY A 60 -8.76 -2.36 2.70
CA GLY A 60 -9.73 -1.84 1.74
C GLY A 60 -9.62 -2.47 0.34
N ILE A 61 -8.39 -2.68 -0.15
CA ILE A 61 -8.13 -3.41 -1.40
C ILE A 61 -8.59 -4.87 -1.27
N ALA A 62 -8.29 -5.52 -0.14
CA ALA A 62 -8.69 -6.90 0.11
C ALA A 62 -10.21 -7.04 0.20
N TYR A 63 -10.91 -6.13 0.87
CA TYR A 63 -12.37 -6.11 0.97
C TYR A 63 -13.03 -5.95 -0.41
N ALA A 64 -12.48 -5.11 -1.28
CA ALA A 64 -12.97 -4.92 -2.64
C ALA A 64 -12.66 -6.10 -3.60
N GLY A 65 -11.81 -7.05 -3.18
CA GLY A 65 -11.46 -8.25 -3.93
C GLY A 65 -12.28 -9.51 -3.62
N TYR A 66 -13.23 -9.43 -2.68
CA TYR A 66 -14.23 -10.47 -2.37
C TYR A 66 -15.58 -10.13 -3.00
#